data_AF-A0AA43JPZ4-F1
#
_entry.id   AF-A0AA43JPZ4-F1
#
_cell.length_a   1.000
_cell.length_b   1.000
_cell.length_c   1.000
_cell.angle_alpha   90.00
_cell.angle_beta   90.00
_cell.angle_gamma   90.00
#
_symmetry.space_group_name_H-M   'P 1'
#
loop_
_entity.id
_entity.type
_entity.pdbx_description
1 polymer ?
#
loop_
_entity_poly.entity_id
_entity_poly.type
_entity_poly.pdbx_seq_one_letter_code
_entity_poly.pdbx_strand_id
1 'polypeptide(L)'
;LLAPGKLHPLWYSTYLPVFFLASSIYAAAAFVIIIIATTAWLLKDRCGEDFLNNLDPITLALGNGAAIGLYVYVALKVIGVAHDDLWSLLSTSYGTLFLTEVGAFALAPAVMLTLAVRWNSPGAVRWSSLLALMGVALNRLNICSVAFNWQIPGHLTAVIPPMTEVGVALMVTVVHILVFAWIVNRMPVAKQEEGTPGAAAR
;
A
#
# COMPACT_ATOMS: atom_id res chain seq x y z
N LEU A 1 25.36 -0.22 -6.41
CA LEU A 1 26.21 0.02 -5.23
C LEU A 1 25.63 -0.50 -3.90
N LEU A 2 24.60 -1.35 -3.90
CA LEU A 2 24.29 -2.26 -2.79
C LEU A 2 24.21 -3.68 -3.39
N ALA A 3 25.22 -4.50 -3.09
CA ALA A 3 25.42 -5.91 -3.46
C ALA A 3 25.15 -6.32 -4.93
N PRO A 4 26.15 -6.26 -5.84
CA PRO A 4 26.05 -6.93 -7.14
C PRO A 4 26.03 -8.45 -6.93
N GLY A 5 25.04 -9.15 -7.51
CA GLY A 5 24.97 -10.61 -7.51
C GLY A 5 24.06 -11.28 -6.45
N LYS A 6 23.37 -10.51 -5.59
CA LYS A 6 22.44 -11.06 -4.59
C LYS A 6 20.95 -10.94 -4.93
N LEU A 7 20.62 -10.23 -6.01
CA LEU A 7 19.26 -10.00 -6.49
C LEU A 7 19.05 -10.56 -7.89
N HIS A 8 17.88 -11.15 -8.14
CA HIS A 8 17.52 -11.63 -9.48
C HIS A 8 17.39 -10.44 -10.46
N PRO A 9 17.92 -10.53 -11.70
CA PRO A 9 17.99 -9.41 -12.64
C PRO A 9 16.64 -8.70 -12.89
N LEU A 10 15.52 -9.43 -12.86
CA LEU A 10 14.16 -8.89 -12.98
C LEU A 10 13.75 -7.88 -11.88
N TRP A 11 14.33 -7.97 -10.68
CA TRP A 11 14.07 -7.06 -9.57
C TRP A 11 15.25 -6.14 -9.26
N TYR A 12 16.39 -6.35 -9.93
CA TYR A 12 17.58 -5.51 -9.81
C TYR A 12 17.64 -4.53 -10.98
N SER A 13 17.14 -3.33 -10.77
CA SER A 13 17.33 -2.21 -11.71
C SER A 13 18.02 -1.07 -10.98
N THR A 14 18.81 -0.27 -11.70
CA THR A 14 19.46 0.95 -11.17
C THR A 14 18.45 1.90 -10.52
N TYR A 15 17.18 1.82 -10.93
CA TYR A 15 16.06 2.65 -10.45
C TYR A 15 15.27 2.06 -9.27
N LEU A 16 15.79 1.03 -8.58
CA LEU A 16 15.19 0.46 -7.37
C LEU A 16 14.68 1.51 -6.35
N PRO A 17 15.47 2.55 -6.00
CA PRO A 17 15.01 3.60 -5.09
C PRO A 17 13.76 4.34 -5.59
N VAL A 18 13.64 4.56 -6.90
CA VAL A 18 12.51 5.26 -7.52
C VAL A 18 11.25 4.38 -7.47
N PHE A 19 11.38 3.07 -7.72
CA PHE A 19 10.25 2.14 -7.59
C PHE A 19 9.75 2.04 -6.15
N PHE A 20 10.65 2.07 -5.16
CA PHE A 20 10.30 2.09 -3.74
C PHE A 20 9.64 3.40 -3.32
N LEU A 21 10.06 4.53 -3.88
CA LEU A 21 9.43 5.82 -3.64
C LEU A 21 8.03 5.89 -4.25
N ALA A 22 7.88 5.46 -5.49
CA ALA A 22 6.57 5.42 -6.14
C ALA A 22 5.61 4.50 -5.37
N SER A 23 6.10 3.35 -4.88
CA SER A 23 5.26 2.43 -4.12
C SER A 23 4.88 2.92 -2.73
N SER A 24 5.75 3.67 -2.05
CA SER A 24 5.43 4.24 -0.74
C SER A 24 4.35 5.33 -0.83
N ILE A 25 4.32 6.12 -1.92
CA ILE A 25 3.33 7.19 -2.10
C ILE A 25 1.92 6.61 -2.19
N TYR A 26 1.69 5.65 -3.10
CA TYR A 26 0.34 5.07 -3.22
C TYR A 26 -0.01 4.17 -2.02
N ALA A 27 0.97 3.48 -1.43
CA ALA A 27 0.74 2.68 -0.22
C ALA A 27 0.30 3.56 0.96
N ALA A 28 0.91 4.74 1.14
CA ALA A 28 0.51 5.69 2.17
C ALA A 28 -0.94 6.18 1.94
N ALA A 29 -1.29 6.54 0.71
CA ALA A 29 -2.66 6.95 0.37
C ALA A 29 -3.68 5.82 0.65
N ALA A 30 -3.39 4.59 0.21
CA ALA A 30 -4.24 3.43 0.48
C ALA A 30 -4.36 3.14 1.98
N PHE A 31 -3.27 3.27 2.74
CA PHE A 31 -3.27 3.07 4.19
C PHE A 31 -4.14 4.10 4.93
N VAL A 32 -4.07 5.37 4.52
CA VAL A 32 -4.90 6.43 5.10
C VAL A 32 -6.39 6.17 4.86
N ILE A 33 -6.78 5.68 3.66
CA ILE A 33 -8.18 5.29 3.37
C ILE A 33 -8.67 4.23 4.38
N ILE A 34 -7.84 3.24 4.69
CA ILE A 34 -8.17 2.18 5.65
C ILE A 34 -8.25 2.72 7.08
N ILE A 35 -7.31 3.57 7.49
CA ILE A 35 -7.34 4.18 8.83
C ILE A 35 -8.64 4.98 9.01
N ILE A 36 -9.00 5.79 8.02
CA ILE A 36 -10.22 6.60 8.06
C ILE A 36 -11.46 5.69 8.20
N ALA A 37 -11.54 4.62 7.39
CA ALA A 37 -12.63 3.66 7.45
C ALA A 37 -12.71 2.92 8.80
N THR A 38 -11.56 2.47 9.34
CA THR A 38 -11.49 1.78 10.62
C THR A 38 -11.82 2.71 11.78
N THR A 39 -11.41 3.97 11.73
CA THR A 39 -11.73 4.98 12.76
C THR A 39 -13.24 5.27 12.78
N ALA A 40 -13.85 5.43 11.61
CA ALA A 40 -15.30 5.62 11.49
C ALA A 40 -16.11 4.42 12.01
N TRP A 41 -15.57 3.21 11.88
CA TRP A 41 -16.21 1.99 12.37
C TRP A 41 -16.01 1.76 13.87
N LEU A 42 -14.77 1.86 14.36
CA LEU A 42 -14.40 1.52 15.75
C LEU A 42 -14.65 2.66 16.73
N LEU A 43 -14.56 3.92 16.30
CA LEU A 43 -14.70 5.12 17.12
C LEU A 43 -15.86 6.00 16.66
N LYS A 44 -16.98 5.36 16.26
CA LYS A 44 -18.18 6.07 15.80
C LYS A 44 -18.67 7.11 16.83
N ASP A 45 -18.63 6.77 18.12
CA ASP A 45 -19.06 7.65 19.22
C ASP A 45 -18.16 8.88 19.45
N ARG A 46 -16.96 8.88 18.85
CA ARG A 46 -15.97 9.97 18.97
C ARG A 46 -15.87 10.81 17.70
N CYS A 47 -16.48 10.38 16.60
CA CYS A 47 -16.54 11.13 15.36
C CYS A 47 -17.76 12.06 15.36
N GLY A 48 -17.54 13.36 15.17
CA GLY A 48 -18.64 14.31 14.95
C GLY A 48 -19.41 14.00 13.66
N GLU A 49 -20.66 14.44 13.59
CA GLU A 49 -21.51 14.26 12.38
C GLU A 49 -20.87 14.90 11.14
N ASP A 50 -20.19 16.04 11.30
CA ASP A 50 -19.45 16.70 10.21
C ASP A 50 -18.30 15.86 9.64
N PHE A 51 -17.61 15.10 10.49
CA PHE A 51 -16.55 14.19 10.03
C PHE A 51 -17.16 13.05 9.23
N LEU A 52 -18.20 12.40 9.77
CA LEU A 52 -18.89 11.27 9.12
C LEU A 52 -19.49 11.67 7.76
N ASN A 53 -20.06 12.87 7.65
CA ASN A 53 -20.63 13.38 6.40
C ASN A 53 -19.56 13.71 5.34
N ASN A 54 -18.35 14.10 5.76
CA ASN A 54 -17.24 14.40 4.85
C ASN A 54 -16.35 13.19 4.52
N LEU A 55 -16.57 12.03 5.15
CA LEU A 55 -15.76 10.83 4.91
C LEU A 55 -15.77 10.38 3.47
N ASP A 56 -16.95 10.30 2.86
CA ASP A 56 -17.13 9.76 1.52
C ASP A 56 -16.42 10.60 0.44
N PRO A 57 -16.57 11.94 0.37
CA PRO A 57 -15.82 12.75 -0.59
C PRO A 57 -14.30 12.71 -0.36
N ILE A 58 -13.83 12.68 0.90
CA ILE A 58 -12.41 12.55 1.21
C ILE A 58 -11.88 11.20 0.73
N THR A 59 -12.61 10.12 0.97
CA THR A 59 -12.22 8.76 0.57
C THR A 59 -12.14 8.66 -0.97
N LEU A 60 -13.09 9.27 -1.68
CA LEU A 60 -13.08 9.31 -3.15
C LEU A 60 -11.92 10.14 -3.71
N ALA A 61 -11.65 11.32 -3.14
CA ALA A 61 -10.54 12.16 -3.56
C ALA A 61 -9.18 11.46 -3.34
N LEU A 62 -9.02 10.82 -2.18
CA LEU A 62 -7.81 10.08 -1.83
C LEU A 62 -7.66 8.82 -2.70
N GLY A 63 -8.78 8.14 -3.02
CA GLY A 63 -8.82 7.02 -3.94
C GLY A 63 -8.36 7.39 -5.36
N ASN A 64 -8.72 8.58 -5.85
CA ASN A 64 -8.23 9.08 -7.13
C ASN A 64 -6.70 9.31 -7.10
N GLY A 65 -6.19 9.94 -6.03
CA GLY A 65 -4.75 10.10 -5.83
C GLY A 65 -4.00 8.76 -5.77
N ALA A 66 -4.55 7.77 -5.05
CA ALA A 66 -4.00 6.43 -4.97
C ALA A 66 -3.99 5.72 -6.34
N ALA A 67 -5.04 5.88 -7.15
CA ALA A 67 -5.11 5.31 -8.50
C ALA A 67 -4.01 5.89 -9.40
N ILE A 68 -3.81 7.21 -9.39
CA ILE A 68 -2.74 7.87 -10.16
C ILE A 68 -1.37 7.33 -9.72
N GLY A 69 -1.12 7.23 -8.41
CA GLY A 69 0.13 6.68 -7.89
C GLY A 69 0.39 5.24 -8.34
N LEU A 70 -0.66 4.41 -8.38
CA LEU A 70 -0.59 3.04 -8.89
C LEU A 70 -0.27 2.98 -10.39
N TYR A 71 -0.88 3.83 -11.22
CA TYR A 71 -0.56 3.90 -12.65
C TYR A 71 0.89 4.35 -12.89
N VAL A 72 1.36 5.34 -12.14
CA VAL A 72 2.76 5.78 -12.21
C VAL A 72 3.70 4.63 -11.84
N TYR A 73 3.38 3.87 -10.78
CA TYR A 73 4.16 2.70 -10.39
C TYR A 73 4.21 1.62 -11.48
N VAL A 74 3.07 1.30 -12.10
CA VAL A 74 3.00 0.32 -13.21
C VAL A 74 3.80 0.81 -14.41
N ALA A 75 3.66 2.09 -14.80
CA ALA A 75 4.42 2.67 -15.90
C ALA A 75 5.94 2.61 -15.65
N LEU A 76 6.37 2.95 -14.43
CA LEU A 76 7.77 2.85 -14.03
C LEU A 76 8.29 1.41 -14.10
N LYS A 77 7.49 0.42 -13.68
CA LYS A 77 7.83 -1.00 -13.80
C LYS A 77 8.01 -1.45 -15.25
N VAL A 78 7.14 -1.00 -16.16
CA VAL A 78 7.25 -1.30 -17.60
C VAL A 78 8.52 -0.67 -18.20
N ILE A 79 8.82 0.59 -17.86
CA ILE A 79 10.03 1.28 -18.31
C ILE A 79 11.29 0.56 -17.80
N GLY A 80 11.30 0.12 -16.53
CA GLY A 80 12.40 -0.64 -15.96
C GLY A 80 12.70 -1.93 -16.74
N VAL A 81 11.65 -2.69 -17.08
CA VAL A 81 11.79 -3.91 -17.89
C VAL A 81 12.31 -3.61 -19.29
N ALA A 82 11.85 -2.53 -19.91
CA ALA A 82 12.27 -2.13 -21.26
C ALA A 82 13.74 -1.65 -21.30
N HIS A 83 14.21 -0.99 -20.25
CA HIS A 83 15.57 -0.44 -20.19
C HIS A 83 16.64 -1.52 -20.00
N ASP A 84 16.35 -2.54 -19.18
CA ASP A 84 17.29 -3.60 -18.83
C ASP A 84 17.24 -4.80 -19.80
N ASP A 85 16.47 -4.71 -20.90
CA ASP A 85 16.27 -5.73 -21.96
C ASP A 85 15.94 -7.14 -21.42
N LEU A 86 15.15 -7.19 -20.34
CA LEU A 86 14.81 -8.40 -19.58
C LEU A 86 13.67 -9.22 -20.21
N TRP A 87 13.29 -8.94 -21.47
CA TRP A 87 12.19 -9.59 -22.18
C TRP A 87 12.33 -11.11 -22.24
N SER A 88 13.56 -11.61 -22.29
CA SER A 88 13.87 -13.05 -22.30
C SER A 88 13.69 -13.72 -20.93
N LEU A 89 13.75 -12.96 -19.83
CA LEU A 89 13.60 -13.49 -18.46
C LEU A 89 12.12 -13.58 -18.04
N LEU A 90 11.23 -12.85 -18.71
CA LEU A 90 9.78 -12.86 -18.46
C LEU A 90 9.12 -14.21 -18.74
N SER A 91 9.69 -15.04 -19.63
CA SER A 91 9.18 -16.39 -19.92
C SER A 91 9.62 -17.47 -18.94
N THR A 92 10.45 -17.12 -17.95
CA THR A 92 10.90 -18.05 -16.89
C THR A 92 9.86 -18.11 -15.76
N SER A 93 9.89 -19.15 -14.91
CA SER A 93 9.02 -19.27 -13.73
C SER A 93 9.06 -18.06 -12.77
N TYR A 94 10.12 -17.27 -12.78
CA TYR A 94 10.23 -16.00 -12.03
C TYR A 94 9.57 -14.82 -12.73
N GLY A 95 9.50 -14.86 -14.06
CA GLY A 95 8.79 -13.87 -14.87
C GLY A 95 7.27 -13.97 -14.71
N THR A 96 6.73 -15.18 -14.55
CA THR A 96 5.29 -15.35 -14.27
C THR A 96 4.90 -14.81 -12.89
N LEU A 97 5.76 -14.95 -11.88
CA LEU A 97 5.58 -14.31 -10.56
C LEU A 97 5.59 -12.79 -10.68
N PHE A 98 6.56 -12.22 -11.42
CA PHE A 98 6.63 -10.79 -11.67
C PHE A 98 5.40 -10.26 -12.44
N LEU A 99 4.95 -10.97 -13.47
CA LEU A 99 3.76 -10.61 -14.25
C LEU A 99 2.47 -10.71 -13.41
N THR A 100 2.36 -11.74 -12.59
CA THR A 100 1.22 -11.90 -11.68
C THR A 100 1.21 -10.77 -10.65
N GLU A 101 2.38 -10.37 -10.14
CA GLU A 101 2.48 -9.26 -9.20
C GLU A 101 2.11 -7.91 -9.84
N VAL A 102 2.72 -7.55 -10.96
CA VAL A 102 2.45 -6.27 -11.63
C VAL A 102 1.02 -6.25 -12.20
N GLY A 103 0.55 -7.35 -12.78
CA GLY A 103 -0.78 -7.46 -13.36
C GLY A 103 -1.89 -7.60 -12.31
N ALA A 104 -1.83 -8.62 -11.45
CA ALA A 104 -2.90 -8.91 -10.52
C ALA A 104 -2.88 -8.00 -9.27
N PHE A 105 -1.71 -7.52 -8.84
CA PHE A 105 -1.59 -6.80 -7.56
C PHE A 105 -1.23 -5.32 -7.69
N ALA A 106 -0.79 -4.83 -8.86
CA ALA A 106 -0.66 -3.40 -9.11
C ALA A 106 -1.71 -2.90 -10.12
N LEU A 107 -1.86 -3.55 -11.27
CA LEU A 107 -2.80 -3.10 -12.29
C LEU A 107 -4.27 -3.36 -11.87
N ALA A 108 -4.58 -4.52 -11.29
CA ALA A 108 -5.96 -4.81 -10.86
C ALA A 108 -6.50 -3.81 -9.82
N PRO A 109 -5.80 -3.48 -8.71
CA PRO A 109 -6.28 -2.46 -7.79
C PRO A 109 -6.29 -1.05 -8.41
N ALA A 110 -5.39 -0.74 -9.36
CA ALA A 110 -5.45 0.54 -10.09
C ALA A 110 -6.78 0.67 -10.85
N VAL A 111 -7.14 -0.36 -11.61
CA VAL A 111 -8.40 -0.40 -12.37
C VAL A 111 -9.59 -0.39 -11.41
N MET A 112 -9.58 -1.21 -10.36
CA MET A 112 -10.68 -1.22 -9.38
C MET A 112 -10.85 0.14 -8.68
N LEU A 113 -9.76 0.85 -8.32
CA LEU A 113 -9.85 2.19 -7.74
C LEU A 113 -10.46 3.20 -8.72
N THR A 114 -10.07 3.18 -10.00
CA THR A 114 -10.68 4.09 -10.99
C THR A 114 -12.17 3.83 -11.19
N LEU A 115 -12.59 2.56 -11.23
CA LEU A 115 -13.99 2.18 -11.36
C LEU A 115 -14.77 2.54 -10.09
N ALA A 116 -14.18 2.33 -8.91
CA ALA A 116 -14.79 2.66 -7.63
C ALA A 116 -15.00 4.18 -7.45
N VAL A 117 -14.04 4.99 -7.92
CA VAL A 117 -14.18 6.45 -7.97
C VAL A 117 -15.25 6.85 -8.99
N ARG A 118 -15.28 6.21 -10.17
CA ARG A 118 -16.29 6.48 -11.21
C ARG A 118 -17.72 6.15 -10.75
N TRP A 119 -17.89 5.09 -9.97
CA TRP A 119 -19.20 4.67 -9.44
C TRP A 119 -19.56 5.35 -8.11
N ASN A 120 -18.74 6.29 -7.61
CA ASN A 120 -18.96 6.98 -6.33
C ASN A 120 -19.27 6.03 -5.17
N SER A 121 -18.63 4.86 -5.15
CA SER A 121 -18.88 3.82 -4.15
C SER A 121 -17.75 3.79 -3.10
N PRO A 122 -17.90 4.42 -1.92
CA PRO A 122 -16.84 4.49 -0.91
C PRO A 122 -16.46 3.10 -0.38
N GLY A 123 -17.41 2.16 -0.34
CA GLY A 123 -17.15 0.77 0.03
C GLY A 123 -16.18 0.06 -0.94
N ALA A 124 -16.33 0.28 -2.25
CA ALA A 124 -15.44 -0.31 -3.24
C ALA A 124 -14.04 0.33 -3.22
N VAL A 125 -13.94 1.63 -2.90
CA VAL A 125 -12.65 2.31 -2.73
C VAL A 125 -11.89 1.70 -1.54
N ARG A 126 -12.57 1.42 -0.43
CA ARG A 126 -11.97 0.78 0.76
C ARG A 126 -11.45 -0.63 0.43
N TRP A 127 -12.27 -1.46 -0.24
CA TRP A 127 -11.86 -2.80 -0.67
C TRP A 127 -10.69 -2.79 -1.64
N SER A 128 -10.71 -1.88 -2.61
CA SER A 128 -9.62 -1.74 -3.60
C SER A 128 -8.32 -1.25 -2.92
N SER A 129 -8.43 -0.40 -1.91
CA SER A 129 -7.28 0.07 -1.12
C SER A 129 -6.69 -1.03 -0.25
N LEU A 130 -7.51 -1.93 0.32
CA LEU A 130 -7.02 -3.13 1.00
C LEU A 130 -6.24 -4.04 0.04
N LEU A 131 -6.78 -4.26 -1.16
CA LEU A 131 -6.12 -5.07 -2.18
C LEU A 131 -4.79 -4.43 -2.62
N ALA A 132 -4.75 -3.10 -2.80
CA ALA A 132 -3.53 -2.37 -3.12
C ALA A 132 -2.45 -2.51 -2.02
N LEU A 133 -2.84 -2.42 -0.74
CA LEU A 133 -1.93 -2.63 0.40
C LEU A 133 -1.39 -4.05 0.45
N MET A 134 -2.24 -5.05 0.24
CA MET A 134 -1.80 -6.44 0.14
C MET A 134 -0.83 -6.63 -1.03
N GLY A 135 -1.10 -6.00 -2.17
CA GLY A 135 -0.20 -6.01 -3.32
C GLY A 135 1.18 -5.43 -3.03
N VAL A 136 1.24 -4.31 -2.30
CA VAL A 136 2.52 -3.72 -1.85
C VAL A 136 3.24 -4.65 -0.87
N ALA A 137 2.51 -5.22 0.09
CA ALA A 137 3.09 -6.13 1.07
C ALA A 137 3.69 -7.36 0.38
N LEU A 138 2.98 -7.94 -0.58
CA LEU A 138 3.48 -9.04 -1.41
C LEU A 138 4.68 -8.63 -2.26
N ASN A 139 4.65 -7.45 -2.90
CA ASN A 139 5.81 -6.92 -3.63
C ASN A 139 7.04 -6.79 -2.71
N ARG A 140 6.87 -6.29 -1.48
CA ARG A 140 7.97 -6.18 -0.50
C ARG A 140 8.46 -7.55 -0.03
N LEU A 141 7.56 -8.49 0.26
CA LEU A 141 7.92 -9.85 0.64
C LEU A 141 8.63 -10.60 -0.49
N ASN A 142 8.18 -10.45 -1.74
CA ASN A 142 8.82 -11.05 -2.90
C ASN A 142 10.23 -10.49 -3.12
N ILE A 143 10.43 -9.16 -3.01
CA ILE A 143 11.76 -8.57 -3.13
C ILE A 143 12.68 -9.02 -1.98
N CYS A 144 12.19 -9.09 -0.75
CA CYS A 144 13.00 -9.46 0.41
C CYS A 144 13.26 -10.97 0.54
N SER A 145 12.35 -11.82 0.07
CA SER A 145 12.42 -13.29 0.23
C SER A 145 12.82 -14.02 -1.05
N VAL A 146 12.17 -13.71 -2.18
CA VAL A 146 12.39 -14.42 -3.46
C VAL A 146 13.60 -13.85 -4.21
N ALA A 147 13.73 -12.53 -4.25
CA ALA A 147 14.82 -11.91 -5.00
C ALA A 147 16.16 -11.98 -4.23
N PHE A 148 16.13 -11.98 -2.89
CA PHE A 148 17.35 -12.04 -2.08
C PHE A 148 17.92 -13.46 -2.07
N ASN A 149 19.17 -13.62 -2.53
CA ASN A 149 19.96 -14.85 -2.41
C ASN A 149 19.61 -16.01 -3.39
N TRP A 150 19.28 -15.67 -4.64
CA TRP A 150 19.00 -16.59 -5.78
C TRP A 150 20.04 -17.69 -6.02
N GLN A 151 21.30 -17.49 -5.62
CA GLN A 151 22.43 -18.36 -5.96
C GLN A 151 22.71 -19.51 -4.94
N ILE A 152 21.94 -19.65 -3.86
CA ILE A 152 22.20 -20.69 -2.85
C ILE A 152 21.24 -21.90 -3.02
N PRO A 153 21.76 -23.13 -3.15
CA PRO A 153 20.93 -24.33 -3.16
C PRO A 153 20.28 -24.51 -1.78
N GLY A 154 18.93 -24.45 -1.72
CA GLY A 154 18.16 -24.46 -0.46
C GLY A 154 17.38 -23.18 -0.14
N HIS A 155 17.24 -22.23 -1.08
CA HIS A 155 16.55 -20.94 -0.85
C HIS A 155 15.09 -21.04 -0.35
N LEU A 156 14.38 -22.14 -0.61
CA LEU A 156 12.99 -22.33 -0.15
C LEU A 156 12.85 -22.59 1.35
N THR A 157 13.86 -23.13 2.03
CA THR A 157 13.81 -23.36 3.50
C THR A 157 13.99 -22.07 4.31
N ALA A 158 14.49 -20.99 3.69
CA ALA A 158 14.56 -19.66 4.29
C ALA A 158 13.28 -18.83 4.10
N VAL A 159 12.27 -19.36 3.40
CA VAL A 159 10.97 -18.69 3.15
C VAL A 159 10.09 -18.69 4.41
N ILE A 160 10.33 -19.60 5.35
CA ILE A 160 9.58 -19.67 6.61
C ILE A 160 10.35 -18.88 7.67
N PRO A 161 9.94 -17.64 8.01
CA PRO A 161 10.60 -16.88 9.05
C PRO A 161 10.49 -17.62 10.40
N PRO A 162 11.53 -17.60 11.24
CA PRO A 162 11.44 -18.16 12.59
C PRO A 162 10.30 -17.49 13.38
N MET A 163 9.66 -18.24 14.28
CA MET A 163 8.52 -17.76 15.06
C MET A 163 8.82 -16.50 15.89
N THR A 164 10.10 -16.25 16.18
CA THR A 164 10.59 -15.03 16.84
C THR A 164 10.43 -13.78 15.96
N GLU A 165 10.68 -13.86 14.65
CA GLU A 165 10.48 -12.75 13.71
C GLU A 165 9.00 -12.40 13.57
N VAL A 166 8.14 -13.42 13.52
CA VAL A 166 6.68 -13.24 13.50
C VAL A 166 6.24 -12.54 14.79
N GLY A 167 6.78 -12.94 15.94
CA GLY A 167 6.52 -12.29 17.23
C GLY A 167 6.92 -10.81 17.25
N VAL A 168 8.09 -10.46 16.71
CA VAL A 168 8.55 -9.07 16.62
C VAL A 168 7.66 -8.24 15.68
N ALA A 169 7.31 -8.77 14.51
CA ALA A 169 6.42 -8.09 13.57
C ALA A 169 5.03 -7.82 14.19
N LEU A 170 4.49 -8.78 14.93
CA LEU A 170 3.22 -8.64 15.64
C LEU A 170 3.33 -7.60 16.76
N MET A 171 4.40 -7.65 17.57
CA MET A 171 4.63 -6.65 18.62
C MET A 171 4.68 -5.23 18.05
N VAL A 172 5.44 -5.02 16.98
CA VAL A 172 5.52 -3.71 16.30
C VAL A 172 4.15 -3.27 15.81
N THR A 173 3.37 -4.18 15.21
CA THR A 173 2.01 -3.87 14.74
C THR A 173 1.07 -3.48 15.89
N VAL A 174 1.12 -4.20 17.01
CA VAL A 174 0.34 -3.88 18.22
C VAL A 174 0.73 -2.51 18.77
N VAL A 175 2.02 -2.20 18.85
CA VAL A 175 2.50 -0.88 19.30
C VAL A 175 1.98 0.22 18.38
N HIS A 176 1.99 0.03 17.05
CA HIS A 176 1.43 1.01 16.12
C HIS A 176 -0.06 1.28 16.38
N ILE A 177 -0.85 0.22 16.56
CA ILE A 177 -2.29 0.34 16.86
C ILE A 177 -2.52 1.04 18.21
N LEU A 178 -1.75 0.70 19.24
CA LEU A 178 -1.86 1.30 20.56
C LEU A 178 -1.49 2.79 20.55
N VAL A 179 -0.41 3.16 19.87
CA VAL A 179 0.00 4.57 19.72
C VAL A 179 -1.07 5.34 18.95
N PHE A 180 -1.60 4.78 17.86
CA PHE A 180 -2.69 5.41 17.11
C PHE A 180 -3.94 5.60 17.99
N ALA A 181 -4.38 4.56 18.70
CA ALA A 181 -5.53 4.64 19.61
C ALA A 181 -5.31 5.65 20.75
N TRP A 182 -4.09 5.73 21.29
CA TRP A 182 -3.73 6.70 22.33
C TRP A 182 -3.81 8.14 21.82
N ILE A 183 -3.28 8.39 20.61
CA ILE A 183 -3.33 9.70 19.92
C ILE A 183 -4.79 10.14 19.74
N VAL A 184 -5.64 9.27 19.18
CA VAL A 184 -7.04 9.61 18.89
C VAL A 184 -7.86 9.82 20.17
N ASN A 185 -7.57 9.09 21.25
CA ASN A 185 -8.25 9.27 22.53
C ASN A 185 -7.85 10.56 23.27
N ARG A 186 -6.63 11.06 23.06
CA ARG A 186 -6.11 12.22 23.81
C ARG A 186 -6.27 13.56 23.09
N MET A 187 -6.34 13.56 21.75
CA MET A 187 -6.45 14.78 20.95
C MET A 187 -7.82 14.89 20.27
N PRO A 188 -8.48 16.08 20.27
CA PRO A 188 -9.76 16.29 19.60
C PRO A 188 -9.56 16.41 18.08
N VAL A 189 -9.23 15.29 17.43
CA VAL A 189 -9.00 15.24 15.97
C VAL A 189 -10.30 15.04 15.20
N ALA A 190 -11.28 14.35 15.81
CA ALA A 190 -12.53 13.94 15.15
C ALA A 190 -13.79 14.65 15.68
N LYS A 191 -13.66 15.47 16.75
CA LYS A 191 -14.77 16.17 17.38
C LYS A 191 -14.43 17.66 17.47
N GLN A 192 -15.07 18.49 16.65
CA GLN A 192 -15.13 19.93 16.92
C GLN A 192 -16.06 20.12 18.11
N GLU A 193 -15.59 20.80 19.16
CA GLU A 193 -16.43 21.17 20.29
C GLU A 193 -17.50 22.17 19.80
N GLU A 194 -18.77 21.92 20.14
CA GLU A 194 -19.95 22.76 19.85
C GLU A 194 -19.92 24.16 20.53
N GLY A 195 -18.74 24.70 20.84
CA GLY A 195 -18.55 25.89 21.67
C GLY A 195 -18.03 27.15 20.96
N THR A 196 -17.82 27.16 19.64
CA THR A 196 -17.40 28.38 18.93
C THR A 196 -18.49 28.86 17.97
N PRO A 197 -19.38 29.79 18.38
CA PRO A 197 -20.19 30.55 17.43
C PRO A 197 -19.25 31.48 16.64
N GLY A 198 -18.78 31.00 15.49
CA GLY A 198 -17.78 31.71 14.68
C GLY A 198 -17.70 31.24 13.23
N ALA A 199 -18.84 30.88 12.61
CA ALA A 199 -18.93 30.70 11.16
C ALA A 199 -20.32 31.07 10.60
N ALA A 200 -21.06 31.94 11.29
CA ALA A 200 -22.00 32.80 10.62
C ALA A 200 -21.20 33.95 10.01
N ALA A 201 -21.32 34.14 8.69
CA ALA A 201 -20.61 35.11 7.85
C ALA A 201 -19.20 34.71 7.39
N ARG A 202 -19.14 33.93 6.30
CA ARG A 202 -18.59 34.39 5.00
C ARG A 202 -18.94 33.43 3.88
#